data_AF-A0A5C3PXJ5-F1
#
_entry.id   AF-A0A5C3PXJ5-F1
#
_cell.length_a   1.000
_cell.length_b   1.000
_cell.length_c   1.000
_cell.angle_alpha   90.00
_cell.angle_beta   90.00
_cell.angle_gamma   90.00
#
_symmetry.space_group_name_H-M   'P 1'
#
loop_
_entity.id
_entity.type
_entity.pdbx_description
1 polymer ?
#
loop_
_entity_poly.entity_id
_entity_poly.type
_entity_poly.pdbx_seq_one_letter_code
_entity_poly.pdbx_strand_id
1 'polypeptide(L)'
;MAFPTDGSRALKAYGLPTNVLVDYMLLATPCSVIRQVTVDVLDILDKAANTSSAQTRLVFTGKSGCGKSYLLLQAVQYAVQKDWITLYIPRAINLVNSSTPYVYDPRTQTYGQPAFAQQLLKRFADVNEALIKDMKVQGSYPFEERMIDSTSTLTDLINVGLEYSQQAPTVLNTLLSELAQQTKAPVLLAIDDFQALYNMSLYRDPYYKPVKAYHLSLPRTLLEFASGKQAFKRGAVLGALSMQNTTFRPPLELVEALGLEPAQPSGPYVPREKELVEYAQGLKNFPVPDQLTVDEAASIFDVWHSAKALHIPRGDETFLSKFTESGGNAREFVKKALLQTVAL
;
A
#
# COMPACT_ATOMS: atom_id res chain seq x y z
N MET A 1 12.18 15.57 -7.38
CA MET A 1 10.95 16.30 -6.99
C MET A 1 10.81 16.26 -5.48
N ALA A 2 10.76 17.41 -4.80
CA ALA A 2 10.42 17.47 -3.39
C ALA A 2 8.91 17.23 -3.20
N PHE A 3 8.52 16.51 -2.16
CA PHE A 3 7.10 16.36 -1.83
C PHE A 3 6.56 17.69 -1.29
N PRO A 4 5.38 18.16 -1.78
CA PRO A 4 4.81 19.40 -1.26
C PRO A 4 4.48 19.27 0.22
N THR A 5 4.76 20.32 0.98
CA THR A 5 4.57 20.36 2.43
C THR A 5 3.11 20.15 2.83
N ASP A 6 2.15 20.69 2.07
CA ASP A 6 0.71 20.48 2.32
C ASP A 6 0.22 19.11 1.84
N GLY A 7 0.72 18.65 0.69
CA GLY A 7 0.47 17.31 0.17
C GLY A 7 1.02 16.18 1.06
N SER A 8 1.99 16.50 1.93
CA SER A 8 2.59 15.56 2.87
C SER A 8 1.66 15.10 4.01
N ARG A 9 0.47 15.71 4.16
CA ARG A 9 -0.49 15.32 5.21
C ARG A 9 -0.87 13.84 5.11
N ALA A 10 -1.05 13.32 3.90
CA ALA A 10 -1.33 11.90 3.67
C ALA A 10 -0.19 10.99 4.14
N LEU A 11 1.05 11.36 3.82
CA LEU A 11 2.25 10.61 4.18
C LEU A 11 2.49 10.63 5.70
N LYS A 12 2.24 11.77 6.35
CA LYS A 12 2.34 11.92 7.80
C LYS A 12 1.26 11.14 8.55
N ALA A 13 0.03 11.17 8.05
CA ALA A 13 -1.11 10.48 8.69
C ALA A 13 -1.00 8.96 8.55
N TYR A 14 -0.83 8.44 7.33
CA TYR A 14 -0.71 6.99 7.12
C TYR A 14 0.61 6.41 7.61
N GLY A 15 1.67 7.22 7.60
CA GLY A 15 3.03 6.80 7.87
C GLY A 15 3.74 6.31 6.61
N LEU A 16 5.04 6.10 6.73
CA LEU A 16 5.91 5.65 5.64
C LEU A 16 6.51 4.28 5.97
N PRO A 17 6.87 3.47 4.96
CA PRO A 17 7.73 2.32 5.17
C PRO A 17 9.05 2.75 5.83
N THR A 18 9.56 1.96 6.76
CA THR A 18 10.73 2.32 7.60
C THR A 18 11.95 2.73 6.79
N ASN A 19 12.23 2.05 5.67
CA ASN A 19 13.35 2.39 4.80
C ASN A 19 13.21 3.79 4.19
N VAL A 20 12.01 4.13 3.70
CA VAL A 20 11.72 5.44 3.11
C VAL A 20 11.79 6.53 4.18
N LEU A 21 11.29 6.23 5.38
CA LEU A 21 11.36 7.14 6.52
C LEU A 21 12.82 7.49 6.85
N VAL A 22 13.72 6.51 6.93
CA VAL A 22 15.15 6.75 7.19
C VAL A 22 15.77 7.62 6.10
N ASP A 23 15.50 7.34 4.82
CA ASP A 23 16.01 8.14 3.71
C ASP A 23 15.54 9.61 3.83
N TYR A 24 14.26 9.83 4.17
CA TYR A 24 13.71 11.17 4.35
C TYR A 24 14.21 11.90 5.59
N MET A 25 14.64 11.19 6.63
CA MET A 25 15.27 11.81 7.80
C MET A 25 16.69 12.29 7.51
N LEU A 26 17.39 11.64 6.58
CA LEU A 26 18.76 12.02 6.18
C LEU A 26 18.75 13.20 5.19
N LEU A 27 17.68 13.36 4.43
CA LEU A 27 17.50 14.45 3.50
C LEU A 27 16.88 15.67 4.18
N ALA A 28 17.34 16.87 3.85
CA ALA A 28 16.78 18.11 4.41
C ALA A 28 15.29 18.29 4.06
N THR A 29 14.89 17.80 2.89
CA THR A 29 13.49 17.79 2.43
C THR A 29 13.15 16.42 1.83
N PRO A 30 11.98 15.84 2.14
CA PRO A 30 11.58 14.57 1.55
C PRO A 30 11.44 14.74 0.03
N CYS A 31 12.17 13.94 -0.72
CA CYS A 31 12.15 14.00 -2.18
C CYS A 31 12.22 12.61 -2.81
N SER A 32 11.70 12.51 -4.02
CA SER A 32 11.81 11.32 -4.86
C SER A 32 12.16 11.70 -6.29
N VAL A 33 12.66 10.73 -7.05
CA VAL A 33 12.96 10.91 -8.48
C VAL A 33 11.78 10.44 -9.31
N ILE A 34 11.44 11.24 -10.33
CA ILE A 34 10.41 10.90 -11.30
C ILE A 34 11.07 10.00 -12.34
N ARG A 35 10.54 8.81 -12.50
CA ARG A 35 11.00 7.81 -13.48
C ARG A 35 9.98 7.68 -14.59
N GLN A 36 10.35 7.04 -15.70
CA GLN A 36 9.39 6.76 -16.77
C GLN A 36 8.17 5.96 -16.24
N VAL A 37 8.42 4.96 -15.40
CA VAL A 37 7.35 4.19 -14.74
C VAL A 37 6.44 5.02 -13.84
N THR A 38 6.94 6.12 -13.27
CA THR A 38 6.10 7.04 -12.50
C THR A 38 5.07 7.67 -13.44
N VAL A 39 5.53 8.23 -14.57
CA VAL A 39 4.65 8.84 -15.58
C VAL A 39 3.62 7.85 -16.08
N ASP A 40 4.04 6.63 -16.41
CA ASP A 40 3.15 5.58 -16.90
C ASP A 40 2.04 5.23 -15.89
N VAL A 41 2.38 5.14 -14.59
CA VAL A 41 1.39 4.89 -13.52
C VAL A 41 0.43 6.07 -13.37
N LEU A 42 0.92 7.30 -13.43
CA LEU A 42 0.07 8.49 -13.31
C LEU A 42 -0.93 8.58 -14.48
N ASP A 43 -0.50 8.26 -15.71
CA ASP A 43 -1.36 8.20 -16.88
C ASP A 43 -2.45 7.12 -16.75
N ILE A 44 -2.12 5.98 -16.14
CA ILE A 44 -3.09 4.93 -15.85
C ILE A 44 -4.09 5.39 -14.78
N LEU A 45 -3.63 6.07 -13.73
CA LEU A 45 -4.50 6.62 -12.69
C LEU A 45 -5.47 7.66 -13.26
N ASP A 46 -5.01 8.51 -14.17
CA ASP A 46 -5.87 9.50 -14.84
C ASP A 46 -7.00 8.86 -15.64
N LYS A 47 -6.70 7.75 -16.33
CA LYS A 47 -7.74 6.95 -17.01
C LYS A 47 -8.66 6.25 -16.01
N ALA A 48 -8.12 5.81 -14.88
CA ALA A 48 -8.86 5.14 -13.82
C ALA A 48 -9.81 6.07 -13.05
N ALA A 49 -9.63 7.40 -13.12
CA ALA A 49 -10.53 8.38 -12.51
C ALA A 49 -11.99 8.22 -12.98
N ASN A 50 -12.18 7.76 -14.20
CA ASN A 50 -13.48 7.61 -14.86
C ASN A 50 -13.89 6.15 -15.07
N THR A 51 -13.09 5.22 -14.58
CA THR A 51 -13.26 3.78 -14.83
C THR A 51 -13.41 3.04 -13.51
N SER A 52 -14.11 1.91 -13.51
CA SER A 52 -14.20 1.05 -12.32
C SER A 52 -12.83 0.51 -11.93
N SER A 53 -12.58 0.42 -10.61
CA SER A 53 -11.34 -0.13 -10.08
C SER A 53 -11.12 -1.59 -10.45
N ALA A 54 -12.16 -2.33 -10.87
CA ALA A 54 -12.02 -3.68 -11.40
C ALA A 54 -11.11 -3.74 -12.64
N GLN A 55 -11.03 -2.66 -13.43
CA GLN A 55 -10.18 -2.60 -14.61
C GLN A 55 -8.74 -2.19 -14.28
N THR A 56 -8.52 -1.47 -13.18
CA THR A 56 -7.22 -0.93 -12.77
C THR A 56 -6.81 -1.51 -11.43
N ARG A 57 -6.31 -2.75 -11.47
CA ARG A 57 -5.77 -3.49 -10.33
C ARG A 57 -4.32 -3.84 -10.62
N LEU A 58 -3.41 -2.93 -10.30
CA LEU A 58 -2.00 -3.07 -10.63
C LEU A 58 -1.23 -3.59 -9.42
N VAL A 59 -0.29 -4.50 -9.68
CA VAL A 59 0.66 -4.96 -8.68
C VAL A 59 2.07 -4.65 -9.16
N PHE A 60 2.79 -3.82 -8.41
CA PHE A 60 4.17 -3.46 -8.69
C PHE A 60 5.10 -4.62 -8.34
N THR A 61 5.77 -5.14 -9.37
CA THR A 61 6.72 -6.25 -9.28
C THR A 61 8.13 -5.78 -9.64
N GLY A 62 9.16 -6.58 -9.37
CA GLY A 62 10.56 -6.22 -9.60
C GLY A 62 11.45 -6.62 -8.43
N LYS A 63 12.78 -6.49 -8.60
CA LYS A 63 13.76 -6.89 -7.58
C LYS A 63 13.62 -6.11 -6.26
N SER A 64 14.20 -6.65 -5.20
CA SER A 64 14.29 -5.94 -3.91
C SER A 64 15.09 -4.65 -4.08
N GLY A 65 14.55 -3.52 -3.63
CA GLY A 65 15.25 -2.22 -3.69
C GLY A 65 15.10 -1.42 -4.99
N CYS A 66 14.30 -1.87 -5.97
CA CYS A 66 14.11 -1.15 -7.24
C CYS A 66 13.19 0.09 -7.16
N GLY A 67 12.59 0.40 -6.01
CA GLY A 67 11.78 1.61 -5.80
C GLY A 67 10.25 1.41 -5.84
N LYS A 68 9.73 0.19 -5.72
CA LYS A 68 8.27 -0.09 -5.71
C LYS A 68 7.49 0.72 -4.65
N SER A 69 7.99 0.76 -3.42
CA SER A 69 7.36 1.55 -2.34
C SER A 69 7.37 3.04 -2.65
N TYR A 70 8.44 3.57 -3.27
CA TYR A 70 8.51 4.96 -3.70
C TYR A 70 7.50 5.26 -4.82
N LEU A 71 7.36 4.36 -5.80
CA LEU A 71 6.38 4.49 -6.87
C LEU A 71 4.94 4.52 -6.32
N LEU A 72 4.65 3.66 -5.33
CA LEU A 72 3.34 3.64 -4.65
C LEU A 72 3.07 4.94 -3.89
N LEU A 73 4.08 5.48 -3.20
CA LEU A 73 3.97 6.77 -2.50
C LEU A 73 3.76 7.95 -3.47
N GLN A 74 4.42 7.93 -4.63
CA GLN A 74 4.19 8.92 -5.68
C GLN A 74 2.75 8.87 -6.20
N ALA A 75 2.21 7.67 -6.44
CA ALA A 75 0.82 7.47 -6.83
C ALA A 75 -0.18 7.97 -5.77
N VAL A 76 0.08 7.67 -4.49
CA VAL A 76 -0.73 8.17 -3.36
C VAL A 76 -0.71 9.69 -3.30
N GLN A 77 0.48 10.29 -3.41
CA GLN A 77 0.63 11.75 -3.38
C GLN A 77 -0.13 12.43 -4.53
N TYR A 78 -0.05 11.83 -5.71
CA TYR A 78 -0.73 12.33 -6.90
C TYR A 78 -2.26 12.27 -6.75
N ALA A 79 -2.78 11.16 -6.24
CA ALA A 79 -4.21 10.99 -5.99
C ALA A 79 -4.74 12.03 -5.00
N VAL A 80 -4.00 12.29 -3.91
CA VAL A 80 -4.34 13.33 -2.93
C VAL A 80 -4.37 14.73 -3.58
N GLN A 81 -3.43 15.03 -4.49
CA GLN A 81 -3.41 16.32 -5.21
C GLN A 81 -4.56 16.48 -6.22
N LYS A 82 -5.12 15.37 -6.72
CA LYS A 82 -6.28 15.35 -7.62
C LYS A 82 -7.61 15.18 -6.91
N ASP A 83 -7.65 15.38 -5.59
CA ASP A 83 -8.85 15.24 -4.76
C ASP A 83 -9.49 13.83 -4.84
N TRP A 84 -8.66 12.79 -4.91
CA TRP A 84 -9.12 11.40 -4.78
C TRP A 84 -9.24 11.00 -3.32
N ILE A 85 -10.25 10.17 -3.01
CA ILE A 85 -10.31 9.51 -1.71
C ILE A 85 -9.20 8.47 -1.68
N THR A 86 -8.25 8.63 -0.77
CA THR A 86 -7.06 7.78 -0.73
C THR A 86 -7.04 6.97 0.55
N LEU A 87 -6.89 5.65 0.43
CA LEU A 87 -6.63 4.73 1.54
C LEU A 87 -5.28 4.05 1.30
N TYR A 88 -4.29 4.41 2.11
CA TYR A 88 -2.94 3.88 2.00
C TYR A 88 -2.56 3.01 3.21
N ILE A 89 -2.10 1.80 2.94
CA ILE A 89 -1.58 0.86 3.94
C ILE A 89 -0.07 0.71 3.70
N PRO A 90 0.79 1.35 4.52
CA PRO A 90 2.24 1.36 4.28
C PRO A 90 2.93 0.03 4.55
N ARG A 91 2.30 -0.87 5.32
CA ARG A 91 2.85 -2.19 5.69
C ARG A 91 1.71 -3.18 5.90
N ALA A 92 1.33 -3.94 4.87
CA ALA A 92 0.30 -4.98 5.03
C ALA A 92 0.74 -6.10 6.00
N ILE A 93 2.04 -6.27 6.22
CA ILE A 93 2.58 -7.21 7.22
C ILE A 93 2.00 -6.95 8.62
N ASN A 94 1.73 -5.70 8.98
CA ASN A 94 1.18 -5.35 10.30
C ASN A 94 -0.25 -5.90 10.51
N LEU A 95 -0.96 -6.22 9.43
CA LEU A 95 -2.28 -6.84 9.50
C LEU A 95 -2.20 -8.32 9.84
N VAL A 96 -1.07 -8.98 9.57
CA VAL A 96 -0.94 -10.44 9.67
C VAL A 96 0.10 -10.89 10.69
N ASN A 97 0.91 -9.98 11.24
CA ASN A 97 2.04 -10.30 12.12
C ASN A 97 1.69 -10.47 13.61
N SER A 98 0.42 -10.59 13.98
CA SER A 98 -0.02 -10.73 15.37
C SER A 98 0.40 -9.58 16.32
N SER A 99 0.59 -8.36 15.78
CA SER A 99 1.02 -7.21 16.59
C SER A 99 -0.13 -6.46 17.28
N THR A 100 -1.37 -6.60 16.80
CA THR A 100 -2.54 -5.91 17.35
C THR A 100 -3.56 -6.89 17.94
N PRO A 101 -4.38 -6.50 18.93
CA PRO A 101 -5.46 -7.33 19.45
C PRO A 101 -6.48 -7.65 18.35
N TYR A 102 -7.12 -8.82 18.48
CA TYR A 102 -8.07 -9.35 17.52
C TYR A 102 -9.23 -10.03 18.25
N VAL A 103 -10.43 -9.95 17.67
CA VAL A 103 -11.66 -10.50 18.25
C VAL A 103 -12.42 -11.23 17.15
N TYR A 104 -12.91 -12.43 17.45
CA TYR A 104 -13.72 -13.20 16.52
C TYR A 104 -15.15 -12.62 16.46
N ASP A 105 -15.63 -12.31 15.26
CA ASP A 105 -17.04 -11.97 15.03
C ASP A 105 -17.75 -13.21 14.43
N PRO A 106 -18.70 -13.82 15.17
CA PRO A 106 -19.46 -14.97 14.70
C PRO A 106 -20.33 -14.68 13.47
N ARG A 107 -20.74 -13.42 13.25
CA ARG A 107 -21.65 -13.04 12.16
C ARG A 107 -20.95 -13.10 10.81
N THR A 108 -19.73 -12.59 10.74
CA THR A 108 -18.93 -12.54 9.51
C THR A 108 -17.94 -13.71 9.40
N GLN A 109 -17.81 -14.52 10.46
CA GLN A 109 -16.84 -15.61 10.58
C GLN A 109 -15.42 -15.12 10.27
N THR A 110 -15.09 -13.94 10.81
CA THR A 110 -13.78 -13.30 10.67
C THR A 110 -13.27 -12.82 12.01
N TYR A 111 -11.95 -12.67 12.10
CA TYR A 111 -11.34 -11.95 13.20
C TYR A 111 -11.19 -10.46 12.85
N GLY A 112 -11.89 -9.59 13.58
CA GLY A 112 -11.70 -8.14 13.52
C GLY A 112 -10.48 -7.70 14.32
N GLN A 113 -9.86 -6.59 13.92
CA GLN A 113 -8.73 -5.97 14.63
C GLN A 113 -9.11 -4.57 15.13
N PRO A 114 -9.76 -4.44 16.31
CA PRO A 114 -10.31 -3.19 16.83
C PRO A 114 -9.31 -2.02 16.82
N ALA A 115 -8.13 -2.23 17.43
CA ALA A 115 -7.12 -1.18 17.57
C ALA A 115 -6.56 -0.72 16.22
N PHE A 116 -6.32 -1.66 15.30
CA PHE A 116 -5.82 -1.32 13.96
C PHE A 116 -6.89 -0.57 13.15
N ALA A 117 -8.14 -1.05 13.17
CA ALA A 117 -9.23 -0.44 12.44
C ALA A 117 -9.51 0.99 12.92
N GLN A 118 -9.52 1.23 14.24
CA GLN A 118 -9.71 2.57 14.81
C GLN A 118 -8.59 3.53 14.38
N GLN A 119 -7.32 3.08 14.42
CA GLN A 119 -6.19 3.90 13.95
C GLN A 119 -6.28 4.19 12.46
N LEU A 120 -6.69 3.21 11.65
CA LEU A 120 -6.85 3.40 10.22
C LEU A 120 -8.00 4.36 9.89
N LEU A 121 -9.13 4.26 10.60
CA LEU A 121 -10.27 5.19 10.49
C LEU A 121 -9.86 6.62 10.83
N LYS A 122 -9.11 6.80 11.92
CA LYS A 122 -8.59 8.13 12.31
C LYS A 122 -7.72 8.72 11.20
N ARG A 123 -6.75 7.95 10.71
CA ARG A 123 -5.86 8.38 9.62
C ARG A 123 -6.63 8.67 8.33
N PHE A 124 -7.65 7.86 8.03
CA PHE A 124 -8.50 8.05 6.86
C PHE A 124 -9.33 9.33 6.92
N ALA A 125 -9.93 9.63 8.08
CA ALA A 125 -10.62 10.90 8.31
C ALA A 125 -9.65 12.08 8.22
N ASP A 126 -8.46 11.96 8.81
CA ASP A 126 -7.45 13.03 8.80
C ASP A 126 -6.98 13.38 7.38
N VAL A 127 -6.90 12.40 6.46
CA VAL A 127 -6.41 12.66 5.09
C VAL A 127 -7.51 13.15 4.16
N ASN A 128 -8.70 12.59 4.27
CA ASN A 128 -9.78 12.80 3.31
C ASN A 128 -10.89 13.74 3.86
N GLU A 129 -10.58 14.50 4.92
CA GLU A 129 -11.52 15.33 5.66
C GLU A 129 -12.39 16.23 4.76
N ALA A 130 -11.79 16.86 3.76
CA ALA A 130 -12.48 17.76 2.84
C ALA A 130 -13.53 17.03 1.97
N LEU A 131 -13.26 15.78 1.58
CA LEU A 131 -14.13 15.01 0.68
C LEU A 131 -15.25 14.30 1.44
N ILE A 132 -14.95 13.79 2.64
CA ILE A 132 -15.87 12.94 3.40
C ILE A 132 -17.02 13.74 4.01
N LYS A 133 -16.77 15.00 4.42
CA LYS A 133 -17.78 15.86 5.07
C LYS A 133 -19.04 16.06 4.21
N ASP A 134 -18.88 16.11 2.90
CA ASP A 134 -19.98 16.35 1.95
C ASP A 134 -20.64 15.05 1.43
N MET A 135 -20.14 13.89 1.87
CA MET A 135 -20.65 12.58 1.45
C MET A 135 -21.61 12.01 2.47
N LYS A 136 -22.82 11.68 1.98
CA LYS A 136 -23.85 10.99 2.75
C LYS A 136 -23.73 9.49 2.58
N VAL A 137 -24.13 8.77 3.62
CA VAL A 137 -24.28 7.31 3.60
C VAL A 137 -25.46 6.94 2.70
N GLN A 138 -25.36 5.85 1.94
CA GLN A 138 -26.47 5.36 1.10
C GLN A 138 -27.33 4.32 1.84
N GLY A 139 -26.69 3.48 2.65
CA GLY A 139 -27.33 2.44 3.45
C GLY A 139 -27.87 2.92 4.80
N SER A 140 -28.48 1.96 5.51
CA SER A 140 -28.88 2.10 6.91
C SER A 140 -28.22 0.99 7.71
N TYR A 141 -27.44 1.37 8.72
CA TYR A 141 -26.62 0.46 9.51
C TYR A 141 -26.95 0.61 10.99
N PRO A 142 -27.52 -0.43 11.62
CA PRO A 142 -27.72 -0.44 13.06
C PRO A 142 -26.38 -0.77 13.75
N PHE A 143 -25.80 0.22 14.42
CA PHE A 143 -24.75 -0.01 15.41
C PHE A 143 -25.38 -0.06 16.81
N GLU A 144 -24.69 -0.63 17.80
CA GLU A 144 -25.31 -0.93 19.10
C GLU A 144 -25.86 0.33 19.80
N GLU A 145 -25.17 1.46 19.66
CA GLU A 145 -25.51 2.71 20.35
C GLU A 145 -26.04 3.83 19.42
N ARG A 146 -25.83 3.71 18.11
CA ARG A 146 -26.30 4.70 17.12
C ARG A 146 -26.79 4.03 15.84
N MET A 147 -27.90 4.50 15.31
CA MET A 147 -28.31 4.16 13.95
C MET A 147 -27.71 5.18 12.99
N ILE A 148 -26.96 4.70 12.01
CA ILE A 148 -26.46 5.51 10.90
C ILE A 148 -27.37 5.24 9.72
N ASP A 149 -28.04 6.27 9.23
CA ASP A 149 -28.97 6.21 8.12
C ASP A 149 -28.52 7.11 6.96
N SER A 150 -29.31 7.14 5.89
CA SER A 150 -29.05 7.97 4.71
C SER A 150 -29.02 9.49 4.98
N THR A 151 -29.45 9.93 6.16
CA THR A 151 -29.39 11.34 6.56
C THR A 151 -28.02 11.72 7.11
N SER A 152 -27.27 10.73 7.60
CA SER A 152 -25.96 10.87 8.23
C SER A 152 -24.83 11.00 7.20
N THR A 153 -23.73 11.64 7.60
CA THR A 153 -22.53 11.76 6.76
C THR A 153 -21.57 10.59 6.96
N LEU A 154 -20.65 10.39 6.01
CA LEU A 154 -19.56 9.42 6.19
C LEU A 154 -18.66 9.79 7.39
N THR A 155 -18.58 11.07 7.76
CA THR A 155 -17.85 11.51 8.95
C THR A 155 -18.51 10.99 10.22
N ASP A 156 -19.84 11.02 10.29
CA ASP A 156 -20.59 10.49 11.44
C ASP A 156 -20.39 8.98 11.59
N LEU A 157 -20.39 8.25 10.48
CA LEU A 157 -20.05 6.81 10.45
C LEU A 157 -18.66 6.56 11.02
N ILE A 158 -17.65 7.34 10.60
CA ILE A 158 -16.28 7.18 11.10
C ILE A 158 -16.20 7.51 12.59
N ASN A 159 -16.90 8.55 13.06
CA ASN A 159 -16.91 8.94 14.47
C ASN A 159 -17.43 7.82 15.38
N VAL A 160 -18.42 7.04 14.94
CA VAL A 160 -18.88 5.84 15.68
C VAL A 160 -17.72 4.85 15.88
N GLY A 161 -16.93 4.57 14.84
CA GLY A 161 -15.78 3.68 14.96
C GLY A 161 -14.62 4.25 15.80
N LEU A 162 -14.54 5.59 15.92
CA LEU A 162 -13.58 6.26 16.79
C LEU A 162 -14.00 6.25 18.26
N GLU A 163 -15.29 6.42 18.54
CA GLU A 163 -15.86 6.34 19.89
C GLU A 163 -15.88 4.89 20.40
N TYR A 164 -16.32 3.93 19.56
CA TYR A 164 -16.50 2.53 19.93
C TYR A 164 -15.48 1.61 19.24
N SER A 165 -14.32 1.42 19.88
CA SER A 165 -13.21 0.66 19.30
C SER A 165 -13.58 -0.78 18.90
N GLN A 166 -14.47 -1.44 19.65
CA GLN A 166 -14.90 -2.82 19.35
C GLN A 166 -15.66 -2.94 18.02
N GLN A 167 -16.40 -1.89 17.64
CA GLN A 167 -17.16 -1.84 16.40
C GLN A 167 -16.34 -1.29 15.22
N ALA A 168 -15.15 -0.74 15.48
CA ALA A 168 -14.29 -0.15 14.46
C ALA A 168 -14.03 -1.06 13.23
N PRO A 169 -13.82 -2.40 13.37
CA PRO A 169 -13.66 -3.27 12.21
C PRO A 169 -14.91 -3.33 11.33
N THR A 170 -16.10 -3.39 11.95
CA THR A 170 -17.39 -3.40 11.25
C THR A 170 -17.63 -2.06 10.57
N VAL A 171 -17.40 -0.95 11.26
CA VAL A 171 -17.49 0.41 10.71
C VAL A 171 -16.57 0.57 9.51
N LEU A 172 -15.33 0.07 9.58
CA LEU A 172 -14.37 0.14 8.48
C LEU A 172 -14.84 -0.66 7.24
N ASN A 173 -15.39 -1.86 7.42
CA ASN A 173 -15.94 -2.64 6.32
C ASN A 173 -17.14 -1.92 5.69
N THR A 174 -18.03 -1.37 6.52
CA THR A 174 -19.19 -0.58 6.07
C THR A 174 -18.74 0.64 5.28
N LEU A 175 -17.75 1.39 5.78
CA LEU A 175 -17.15 2.52 5.09
C LEU A 175 -16.61 2.13 3.70
N LEU A 176 -15.86 1.02 3.61
CA LEU A 176 -15.35 0.54 2.33
C LEU A 176 -16.47 0.12 1.36
N SER A 177 -17.55 -0.47 1.87
CA SER A 177 -18.71 -0.83 1.06
C SER A 177 -19.47 0.40 0.53
N GLU A 178 -19.59 1.46 1.34
CA GLU A 178 -20.17 2.74 0.94
C GLU A 178 -19.29 3.46 -0.10
N LEU A 179 -17.97 3.44 0.10
CA LEU A 179 -17.00 3.96 -0.86
C LEU A 179 -17.03 3.18 -2.18
N ALA A 180 -17.36 1.89 -2.16
CA ALA A 180 -17.56 1.09 -3.38
C ALA A 180 -18.80 1.55 -4.17
N GLN A 181 -19.85 1.99 -3.49
CA GLN A 181 -21.12 2.40 -4.11
C GLN A 181 -21.15 3.86 -4.57
N GLN A 182 -20.37 4.76 -3.97
CA GLN A 182 -20.35 6.16 -4.37
C GLN A 182 -19.71 6.39 -5.74
N THR A 183 -20.13 7.46 -6.42
CA THR A 183 -19.62 7.88 -7.75
C THR A 183 -19.06 9.30 -7.77
N LYS A 184 -19.11 10.01 -6.64
CA LYS A 184 -18.74 11.43 -6.53
C LYS A 184 -17.24 11.63 -6.76
N ALA A 185 -16.40 10.84 -6.08
CA ALA A 185 -14.95 10.93 -6.17
C ALA A 185 -14.33 9.57 -6.51
N PRO A 186 -13.23 9.53 -7.27
CA PRO A 186 -12.48 8.29 -7.45
C PRO A 186 -11.77 7.87 -6.15
N VAL A 187 -11.65 6.55 -5.93
CA VAL A 187 -11.03 5.97 -4.74
C VAL A 187 -9.72 5.27 -5.12
N LEU A 188 -8.62 5.62 -4.43
CA LEU A 188 -7.35 4.91 -4.54
C LEU A 188 -7.15 4.02 -3.31
N LEU A 189 -7.07 2.71 -3.53
CA LEU A 189 -6.61 1.75 -2.52
C LEU A 189 -5.16 1.37 -2.80
N ALA A 190 -4.23 1.80 -1.96
CA ALA A 190 -2.80 1.55 -2.11
C ALA A 190 -2.26 0.69 -0.96
N ILE A 191 -1.63 -0.44 -1.28
CA ILE A 191 -1.18 -1.43 -0.30
C ILE A 191 0.29 -1.80 -0.56
N ASP A 192 1.16 -1.49 0.39
CA ASP A 192 2.56 -1.97 0.38
C ASP A 192 2.70 -3.29 1.15
N ASP A 193 3.73 -4.07 0.81
CA ASP A 193 3.90 -5.48 1.20
C ASP A 193 2.66 -6.35 0.87
N PHE A 194 2.05 -6.13 -0.29
CA PHE A 194 0.79 -6.74 -0.72
C PHE A 194 0.78 -8.28 -0.61
N GLN A 195 1.92 -8.93 -0.82
CA GLN A 195 2.07 -10.39 -0.69
C GLN A 195 1.73 -10.92 0.71
N ALA A 196 1.81 -10.09 1.76
CA ALA A 196 1.50 -10.50 3.12
C ALA A 196 0.03 -10.94 3.28
N LEU A 197 -0.88 -10.40 2.46
CA LEU A 197 -2.30 -10.74 2.49
C LEU A 197 -2.60 -12.13 1.94
N TYR A 198 -1.70 -12.71 1.13
CA TYR A 198 -1.85 -14.05 0.54
C TYR A 198 -1.17 -15.14 1.38
N ASN A 199 -0.58 -14.79 2.52
CA ASN A 199 0.16 -15.72 3.37
C ASN A 199 -0.65 -16.15 4.61
N MET A 200 -0.12 -17.15 5.30
CA MET A 200 -0.59 -17.49 6.64
C MET A 200 -0.29 -16.34 7.61
N SER A 201 -1.24 -15.97 8.46
CA SER A 201 -0.99 -14.98 9.51
C SER A 201 -0.33 -15.62 10.73
N LEU A 202 0.27 -14.79 11.58
CA LEU A 202 0.84 -15.21 12.86
C LEU A 202 -0.23 -15.31 13.97
N TYR A 203 -1.46 -14.86 13.71
CA TYR A 203 -2.57 -14.99 14.64
C TYR A 203 -2.97 -16.44 14.85
N ARG A 204 -3.53 -16.72 16.03
CA ARG A 204 -3.93 -18.07 16.45
C ARG A 204 -5.41 -18.13 16.76
N ASP A 205 -6.06 -19.23 16.41
CA ASP A 205 -7.41 -19.52 16.88
C ASP A 205 -7.37 -20.08 18.33
N PRO A 206 -8.54 -20.30 18.98
CA PRO A 206 -8.58 -20.90 20.32
C PRO A 206 -7.96 -22.30 20.42
N TYR A 207 -7.79 -23.01 19.29
CA TYR A 207 -7.14 -24.32 19.20
C TYR A 207 -5.65 -24.20 18.84
N TYR A 208 -5.07 -23.00 18.91
CA TYR A 208 -3.67 -22.69 18.61
C TYR A 208 -3.25 -22.95 17.15
N LYS A 209 -4.22 -23.07 16.23
CA LYS A 209 -3.98 -23.17 14.79
C LYS A 209 -3.73 -21.79 14.20
N PRO A 210 -2.80 -21.67 13.24
CA PRO A 210 -2.56 -20.41 12.57
C PRO A 210 -3.80 -20.01 11.75
N VAL A 211 -4.18 -18.75 11.86
CA VAL A 211 -5.31 -18.18 11.12
C VAL A 211 -4.80 -17.72 9.75
N LYS A 212 -5.48 -18.10 8.66
CA LYS A 212 -5.13 -17.58 7.33
C LYS A 212 -5.44 -16.09 7.22
N ALA A 213 -4.66 -15.34 6.44
CA ALA A 213 -4.86 -13.89 6.33
C ALA A 213 -6.29 -13.52 5.90
N TYR A 214 -6.90 -14.25 4.96
CA TYR A 214 -8.29 -14.00 4.53
C TYR A 214 -9.37 -14.37 5.57
N HIS A 215 -9.02 -14.94 6.72
CA HIS A 215 -9.94 -15.06 7.87
C HIS A 215 -9.92 -13.83 8.78
N LEU A 216 -8.99 -12.90 8.58
CA LEU A 216 -9.00 -11.59 9.21
C LEU A 216 -9.91 -10.65 8.40
N SER A 217 -10.70 -9.84 9.10
CA SER A 217 -11.72 -8.98 8.48
C SER A 217 -11.14 -8.03 7.43
N LEU A 218 -10.19 -7.19 7.81
CA LEU A 218 -9.63 -6.17 6.92
C LEU A 218 -8.83 -6.80 5.76
N PRO A 219 -7.89 -7.75 5.98
CA PRO A 219 -7.24 -8.48 4.90
C PRO A 219 -8.22 -9.13 3.91
N ARG A 220 -9.32 -9.73 4.38
CA ARG A 220 -10.35 -10.28 3.49
C ARG A 220 -10.94 -9.20 2.60
N THR A 221 -11.37 -8.08 3.17
CA THR A 221 -11.94 -6.97 2.40
C THR A 221 -10.94 -6.43 1.37
N LEU A 222 -9.67 -6.28 1.73
CA LEU A 222 -8.63 -5.85 0.79
C LEU A 222 -8.44 -6.84 -0.38
N LEU A 223 -8.47 -8.15 -0.10
CA LEU A 223 -8.41 -9.19 -1.13
C LEU A 223 -9.66 -9.21 -2.01
N GLU A 224 -10.84 -8.89 -1.47
CA GLU A 224 -12.08 -8.76 -2.25
C GLU A 224 -12.01 -7.60 -3.25
N PHE A 225 -11.43 -6.46 -2.85
CA PHE A 225 -11.14 -5.36 -3.78
C PHE A 225 -10.07 -5.71 -4.81
N ALA A 226 -9.02 -6.44 -4.38
CA ALA A 226 -7.94 -6.86 -5.27
C ALA A 226 -8.37 -7.89 -6.32
N SER A 227 -9.29 -8.79 -5.97
CA SER A 227 -9.87 -9.79 -6.88
C SER A 227 -11.04 -9.26 -7.71
N GLY A 228 -11.59 -8.09 -7.35
CA GLY A 228 -12.76 -7.48 -7.98
C GLY A 228 -14.10 -8.12 -7.59
N LYS A 229 -14.12 -8.97 -6.56
CA LYS A 229 -15.38 -9.36 -5.89
C LYS A 229 -16.12 -8.12 -5.41
N GLN A 230 -15.36 -7.17 -4.87
CA GLN A 230 -15.81 -5.79 -4.65
C GLN A 230 -15.00 -4.86 -5.56
N ALA A 231 -15.63 -3.80 -6.05
CA ALA A 231 -14.97 -2.81 -6.88
C ALA A 231 -15.54 -1.42 -6.61
N PHE A 232 -14.66 -0.41 -6.61
CA PHE A 232 -15.08 0.97 -6.65
C PHE A 232 -15.62 1.28 -8.05
N LYS A 233 -16.73 2.02 -8.11
CA LYS A 233 -17.29 2.49 -9.39
C LYS A 233 -16.30 3.37 -10.17
N ARG A 234 -15.47 4.13 -9.45
CA ARG A 234 -14.41 4.98 -9.98
C ARG A 234 -13.15 4.83 -9.13
N GLY A 235 -12.00 4.56 -9.75
CA GLY A 235 -10.72 4.54 -9.05
C GLY A 235 -9.82 3.35 -9.39
N ALA A 236 -8.88 3.05 -8.50
CA ALA A 236 -7.84 2.05 -8.75
C ALA A 236 -7.42 1.32 -7.47
N VAL A 237 -6.93 0.09 -7.63
CA VAL A 237 -6.26 -0.70 -6.59
C VAL A 237 -4.80 -0.88 -6.99
N LEU A 238 -3.88 -0.44 -6.15
CA LEU A 238 -2.44 -0.56 -6.34
C LEU A 238 -1.84 -1.40 -5.20
N GLY A 239 -1.13 -2.47 -5.56
CA GLY A 239 -0.34 -3.27 -4.63
C GLY A 239 1.15 -3.14 -4.95
N ALA A 240 2.03 -3.19 -3.94
CA ALA A 240 3.47 -3.33 -4.15
C ALA A 240 3.98 -4.62 -3.51
N LEU A 241 4.68 -5.45 -4.29
CA LEU A 241 5.34 -6.65 -3.76
C LEU A 241 6.67 -6.30 -3.12
N SER A 242 6.94 -6.94 -2.00
CA SER A 242 8.19 -6.81 -1.27
C SER A 242 8.76 -8.19 -0.96
N MET A 243 10.09 -8.29 -1.04
CA MET A 243 10.84 -9.50 -0.67
C MET A 243 11.78 -9.23 0.51
N GLN A 244 11.57 -8.12 1.22
CA GLN A 244 12.43 -7.76 2.36
C GLN A 244 12.22 -8.68 3.55
N ASN A 245 10.96 -9.06 3.80
CA ASN A 245 10.65 -10.04 4.83
C ASN A 245 10.59 -11.44 4.22
N THR A 246 11.44 -12.34 4.72
CA THR A 246 11.53 -13.72 4.24
C THR A 246 10.39 -14.62 4.73
N THR A 247 9.64 -14.20 5.76
CA THR A 247 8.50 -14.97 6.29
C THR A 247 7.25 -14.83 5.41
N PHE A 248 7.08 -13.68 4.76
CA PHE A 248 5.92 -13.38 3.91
C PHE A 248 6.35 -13.27 2.45
N ARG A 249 6.70 -14.42 1.84
CA ARG A 249 7.04 -14.50 0.42
C ARG A 249 5.79 -14.54 -0.44
N PRO A 250 5.82 -14.04 -1.69
CA PRO A 250 4.69 -14.21 -2.60
C PRO A 250 4.44 -15.71 -2.82
N PRO A 251 3.24 -16.22 -2.50
CA PRO A 251 2.91 -17.63 -2.70
C PRO A 251 2.72 -17.91 -4.20
N LEU A 252 2.73 -19.19 -4.57
CA LEU A 252 2.74 -19.61 -5.98
C LEU A 252 1.49 -19.13 -6.74
N GLU A 253 0.33 -19.11 -6.07
CA GLU A 253 -0.93 -18.61 -6.61
C GLU A 253 -0.82 -17.15 -7.06
N LEU A 254 -0.16 -16.31 -6.26
CA LEU A 254 0.05 -14.90 -6.58
C LEU A 254 1.10 -14.71 -7.68
N VAL A 255 2.18 -15.50 -7.62
CA VAL A 255 3.26 -15.48 -8.62
C VAL A 255 2.72 -15.86 -10.01
N GLU A 256 1.97 -16.95 -10.09
CA GLU A 256 1.36 -17.46 -11.33
C GLU A 256 0.32 -16.48 -11.87
N ALA A 257 -0.54 -15.91 -11.01
CA ALA A 257 -1.53 -14.92 -11.42
C ALA A 257 -0.90 -13.64 -12.01
N LEU A 258 0.29 -13.27 -11.54
CA LEU A 258 1.06 -12.12 -12.03
C LEU A 258 1.97 -12.48 -13.22
N GLY A 259 1.99 -13.74 -13.66
CA GLY A 259 2.86 -14.21 -14.74
C GLY A 259 4.35 -14.08 -14.40
N LEU A 260 4.71 -14.19 -13.12
CA LEU A 260 6.09 -14.14 -12.66
C LEU A 260 6.71 -15.54 -12.64
N GLU A 261 8.04 -15.60 -12.75
CA GLU A 261 8.76 -16.86 -12.57
C GLU A 261 8.83 -17.24 -11.08
N PRO A 262 8.45 -18.48 -10.71
CA PRO A 262 8.54 -18.92 -9.33
C PRO A 262 10.00 -19.12 -8.92
N ALA A 263 10.32 -18.74 -7.68
CA ALA A 263 11.68 -18.86 -7.14
C ALA A 263 12.17 -20.32 -7.02
N GLN A 264 11.23 -21.27 -6.99
CA GLN A 264 11.50 -22.70 -7.05
C GLN A 264 10.67 -23.30 -8.18
N PRO A 265 11.22 -24.25 -8.96
CA PRO A 265 10.46 -24.90 -10.01
C PRO A 265 9.26 -25.61 -9.38
N SER A 266 8.05 -25.18 -9.74
CA SER A 266 6.82 -25.77 -9.25
C SER A 266 6.19 -26.64 -10.33
N GLY A 267 6.00 -27.92 -10.04
CA GLY A 267 5.28 -28.85 -10.91
C GLY A 267 3.77 -28.90 -10.61
N PRO A 268 2.98 -29.60 -11.43
CA PRO A 268 1.53 -29.76 -11.25
C PRO A 268 1.10 -30.42 -9.93
N TYR A 269 2.02 -31.07 -9.22
CA TYR A 269 1.76 -31.78 -7.97
C TYR A 269 1.83 -30.90 -6.72
N VAL A 270 2.30 -29.64 -6.85
CA VAL A 270 2.29 -28.72 -5.72
C VAL A 270 0.86 -28.18 -5.56
N PRO A 271 0.20 -28.40 -4.41
CA PRO A 271 -1.18 -27.97 -4.24
C PRO A 271 -1.29 -26.45 -4.35
N ARG A 272 -2.43 -26.00 -4.90
CA ARG A 272 -2.82 -24.59 -4.93
C ARG A 272 -4.06 -24.39 -4.07
N GLU A 273 -4.04 -23.41 -3.19
CA GLU A 273 -5.23 -23.05 -2.43
C GLU A 273 -6.24 -22.36 -3.33
N LYS A 274 -7.42 -22.98 -3.52
CA LYS A 274 -8.45 -22.47 -4.44
C LYS A 274 -8.89 -21.04 -4.08
N GLU A 275 -8.98 -20.73 -2.78
CA GLU A 275 -9.38 -19.39 -2.35
C GLU A 275 -8.32 -18.34 -2.73
N LEU A 276 -7.03 -18.66 -2.59
CA LEU A 276 -5.95 -17.73 -2.96
C LEU A 276 -5.87 -17.51 -4.47
N VAL A 277 -6.11 -18.57 -5.26
CA VAL A 277 -6.21 -18.45 -6.72
C VAL A 277 -7.35 -17.51 -7.13
N GLU A 278 -8.52 -17.66 -6.49
CA GLU A 278 -9.66 -16.78 -6.72
C GLU A 278 -9.34 -15.33 -6.33
N TYR A 279 -8.69 -15.12 -5.18
CA TYR A 279 -8.30 -13.78 -4.74
C TYR A 279 -7.18 -13.14 -5.58
N ALA A 280 -6.39 -13.93 -6.30
CA ALA A 280 -5.34 -13.43 -7.19
C ALA A 280 -5.87 -13.15 -8.61
N GLN A 281 -7.10 -13.53 -8.92
CA GLN A 281 -7.65 -13.42 -10.27
C GLN A 281 -7.82 -11.95 -10.70
N GLY A 282 -7.36 -11.65 -11.93
CA GLY A 282 -7.58 -10.35 -12.57
C GLY A 282 -6.64 -9.24 -12.12
N LEU A 283 -5.62 -9.57 -11.32
CA LEU A 283 -4.48 -8.70 -11.04
C LEU A 283 -3.63 -8.49 -12.30
N LYS A 284 -3.19 -7.26 -12.52
CA LYS A 284 -2.29 -6.90 -13.62
C LYS A 284 -0.89 -6.65 -13.07
N ASN A 285 0.07 -7.38 -13.60
CA ASN A 285 1.47 -7.16 -13.29
C ASN A 285 1.95 -5.84 -13.90
N PHE A 286 2.59 -5.00 -13.08
CA PHE A 286 3.29 -3.80 -13.52
C PHE A 286 4.76 -3.90 -13.09
N PRO A 287 5.68 -4.31 -14.00
CA PRO A 287 7.07 -4.50 -13.67
C PRO A 287 7.81 -3.17 -13.52
N VAL A 288 8.42 -2.96 -12.36
CA VAL A 288 9.29 -1.81 -12.10
C VAL A 288 10.72 -2.18 -12.52
N PRO A 289 11.39 -1.38 -13.39
CA PRO A 289 12.73 -1.64 -13.83
C PRO A 289 13.69 -1.79 -12.65
N ASP A 290 14.44 -2.89 -12.67
CA ASP A 290 15.37 -3.27 -11.61
C ASP A 290 16.51 -2.25 -11.41
N GLN A 291 16.87 -1.56 -12.50
CA GLN A 291 17.96 -0.61 -12.56
C GLN A 291 17.44 0.80 -12.82
N LEU A 292 18.13 1.77 -12.25
CA LEU A 292 18.00 3.17 -12.60
C LEU A 292 18.69 3.44 -13.93
N THR A 293 18.16 4.40 -14.69
CA THR A 293 18.91 4.97 -15.80
C THR A 293 20.05 5.84 -15.25
N VAL A 294 21.04 6.15 -16.09
CA VAL A 294 22.17 7.00 -15.69
C VAL A 294 21.68 8.38 -15.26
N ASP A 295 20.72 8.96 -15.97
CA ASP A 295 20.15 10.28 -15.66
C ASP A 295 19.35 10.27 -14.34
N GLU A 296 18.59 9.20 -14.09
CA GLU A 296 17.88 9.01 -12.83
C GLU A 296 18.86 8.91 -11.65
N ALA A 297 19.94 8.13 -11.82
CA ALA A 297 20.96 7.95 -10.80
C ALA A 297 21.77 9.24 -10.56
N ALA A 298 22.10 9.99 -11.62
CA ALA A 298 22.78 11.28 -11.52
C ALA A 298 21.93 12.28 -10.72
N SER A 299 20.62 12.33 -10.99
CA SER A 299 19.68 13.16 -10.25
C SER A 299 19.64 12.80 -8.75
N ILE A 300 19.69 11.51 -8.42
CA ILE A 300 19.80 11.07 -7.02
C ILE A 300 21.12 11.55 -6.42
N PHE A 301 22.24 11.30 -7.10
CA PHE A 301 23.57 11.69 -6.63
C PHE A 301 23.67 13.20 -6.33
N ASP A 302 23.15 14.02 -7.22
CA ASP A 302 23.14 15.48 -7.07
C ASP A 302 22.32 15.93 -5.86
N VAL A 303 21.16 15.32 -5.64
CA VAL A 303 20.30 15.59 -4.48
C VAL A 303 21.03 15.25 -3.17
N TRP A 304 21.62 14.06 -3.07
CA TRP A 304 22.35 13.66 -1.86
C TRP A 304 23.59 14.52 -1.59
N HIS A 305 24.29 14.95 -2.64
CA HIS A 305 25.40 15.87 -2.48
C HIS A 305 24.92 17.29 -2.11
N SER A 306 23.78 17.74 -2.66
CA SER A 306 23.18 19.04 -2.30
C SER A 306 22.74 19.08 -0.84
N ALA A 307 22.30 17.94 -0.30
CA ALA A 307 21.98 17.78 1.11
C ALA A 307 23.23 17.75 2.03
N LYS A 308 24.44 17.82 1.46
CA LYS A 308 25.73 17.70 2.17
C LYS A 308 25.85 16.43 3.02
N ALA A 309 25.11 15.39 2.66
CA ALA A 309 25.10 14.13 3.38
C ALA A 309 26.30 13.23 3.02
N LEU A 310 27.03 13.54 1.94
CA LEU A 310 28.13 12.73 1.41
C LEU A 310 29.48 13.41 1.63
N HIS A 311 30.49 12.62 2.02
CA HIS A 311 31.89 13.07 2.15
C HIS A 311 32.74 12.82 0.88
N ILE A 312 32.11 12.40 -0.21
CA ILE A 312 32.75 12.12 -1.51
C ILE A 312 32.77 13.40 -2.35
N PRO A 313 33.84 13.71 -3.11
CA PRO A 313 33.82 14.81 -4.07
C PRO A 313 32.73 14.62 -5.14
N ARG A 314 32.19 15.72 -5.67
CA ARG A 314 31.37 15.69 -6.89
C ARG A 314 32.28 15.42 -8.07
N GLY A 315 32.38 14.16 -8.49
CA GLY A 315 33.13 13.79 -9.69
C GLY A 315 32.48 12.63 -10.44
N ASP A 316 32.50 12.71 -11.77
CA ASP A 316 31.87 11.72 -12.65
C ASP A 316 32.46 10.32 -12.45
N GLU A 317 33.77 10.22 -12.20
CA GLU A 317 34.45 8.97 -11.89
C GLU A 317 33.88 8.31 -10.62
N THR A 318 33.67 9.12 -9.57
CA THR A 318 33.08 8.61 -8.32
C THR A 318 31.63 8.18 -8.51
N PHE A 319 30.85 8.96 -9.27
CA PHE A 319 29.47 8.63 -9.59
C PHE A 319 29.39 7.31 -10.37
N LEU A 320 30.18 7.15 -11.44
CA LEU A 320 30.20 5.95 -12.27
C LEU A 320 30.69 4.72 -11.49
N SER A 321 31.70 4.86 -10.64
CA SER A 321 32.15 3.78 -9.73
C SER A 321 31.00 3.35 -8.82
N LYS A 322 30.35 4.30 -8.13
CA LYS A 322 29.25 4.00 -7.20
C LYS A 322 28.02 3.43 -7.89
N PHE A 323 27.70 3.92 -9.08
CA PHE A 323 26.61 3.40 -9.89
C PHE A 323 26.88 1.94 -10.30
N THR A 324 28.10 1.65 -10.75
CA THR A 324 28.53 0.29 -11.13
C THR A 324 28.55 -0.65 -9.92
N GLU A 325 29.07 -0.22 -8.76
CA GLU A 325 29.05 -0.99 -7.50
C GLU A 325 27.64 -1.42 -7.10
N SER A 326 26.64 -0.55 -7.33
CA SER A 326 25.25 -0.83 -7.01
C SER A 326 24.52 -1.71 -8.03
N GLY A 327 25.14 -1.98 -9.18
CA GLY A 327 24.49 -2.64 -10.32
C GLY A 327 23.24 -1.91 -10.81
N GLY A 328 23.17 -0.59 -10.60
CA GLY A 328 22.02 0.27 -10.91
C GLY A 328 20.81 0.13 -9.97
N ASN A 329 20.88 -0.69 -8.91
CA ASN A 329 19.75 -0.83 -7.98
C ASN A 329 19.62 0.41 -7.08
N ALA A 330 18.44 1.04 -7.07
CA ALA A 330 18.22 2.31 -6.36
C ALA A 330 18.56 2.25 -4.86
N ARG A 331 18.15 1.20 -4.15
CA ARG A 331 18.42 1.07 -2.71
C ARG A 331 19.91 0.81 -2.46
N GLU A 332 20.54 -0.08 -3.21
CA GLU A 332 21.95 -0.39 -3.03
C GLU A 332 22.83 0.82 -3.39
N PHE A 333 22.44 1.60 -4.39
CA PHE A 333 23.09 2.86 -4.76
C PHE A 333 23.11 3.83 -3.57
N VAL A 334 21.95 4.12 -2.97
CA VAL A 334 21.89 5.03 -1.83
C VAL A 334 22.55 4.44 -0.57
N LYS A 335 22.19 3.22 -0.16
CA LYS A 335 22.62 2.67 1.12
C LYS A 335 24.07 2.19 1.14
N LYS A 336 24.50 1.46 0.11
CA LYS A 336 25.84 0.87 0.06
C LYS A 336 26.83 1.73 -0.70
N ALA A 337 26.43 2.37 -1.79
CA ALA A 337 27.37 3.14 -2.59
C ALA A 337 27.61 4.54 -1.99
N LEU A 338 26.53 5.25 -1.62
CA LEU A 338 26.62 6.63 -1.12
C LEU A 338 26.81 6.70 0.40
N LEU A 339 25.88 6.17 1.18
CA LEU A 339 25.89 6.32 2.64
C LEU A 339 27.02 5.54 3.34
N GLN A 340 27.54 4.48 2.74
CA GLN A 340 28.67 3.74 3.32
C GLN A 340 29.93 4.60 3.46
N THR A 341 30.09 5.62 2.62
CA THR A 341 31.22 6.57 2.72
C THR A 341 31.15 7.52 3.92
N VAL A 342 30.04 7.53 4.64
CA VAL A 342 29.87 8.32 5.87
C VAL A 342 30.23 7.51 7.12
N ALA A 343 30.24 6.18 7.02
CA ALA A 343 30.54 5.27 8.12
C ALA A 343 32.04 4.90 8.23
N LEU A 344 32.86 5.35 7.27
CA LEU A 344 34.32 5.27 7.27
C LEU A 344 34.89 6.65 7.56
#